data_AF-A0A9D4VTD9-F1
#
_entry.id   AF-A0A9D4VTD9-F1
#
_cell.length_a   1.000
_cell.length_b   1.000
_cell.length_c   1.000
_cell.angle_alpha   90.00
_cell.angle_beta   90.00
_cell.angle_gamma   90.00
#
_symmetry.space_group_name_H-M   'P 1'
#
loop_
_entity.id
_entity.type
_entity.pdbx_description
1 polymer ?
#
loop_
_entity_poly.entity_id
_entity_poly.type
_entity_poly.pdbx_seq_one_letter_code
_entity_poly.pdbx_strand_id
1 'polypeptide(L)'
;MLLTLKHITLYATVATTKKLIASQFGWYYQACHQCPKAARGDITPFLCETGHFTESEMFRYKIKIEVYHAGKCCKFVFWDKECSQFLGVSAIQKRDTMIEDGIDDPLEFPLALDVFLGLEIAFKVKWHPQ
;
A
#
# COMPACT_ATOMS: atom_id res chain seq x y z
N MET A 1 -10.11 23.94 -17.48
CA MET A 1 -11.51 23.78 -17.05
C MET A 1 -11.68 22.36 -16.54
N LEU A 2 -11.61 22.15 -15.22
CA LEU A 2 -11.89 20.83 -14.64
C LEU A 2 -13.40 20.69 -14.56
N LEU A 3 -13.95 19.75 -15.32
CA LEU A 3 -15.37 19.40 -15.29
C LEU A 3 -15.73 19.00 -13.86
N THR A 4 -16.53 19.82 -13.17
CA THR A 4 -17.20 19.42 -11.92
C THR A 4 -18.26 18.39 -12.27
N LEU A 5 -17.88 17.11 -12.18
CA LEU A 5 -18.76 15.98 -12.44
C LEU A 5 -19.78 15.87 -11.30
N LYS A 6 -21.08 15.89 -11.64
CA LYS A 6 -22.21 15.86 -10.69
C LYS A 6 -22.55 14.46 -10.17
N HIS A 7 -21.91 13.42 -10.72
CA HIS A 7 -22.16 12.02 -10.39
C HIS A 7 -20.84 11.29 -10.15
N ILE A 8 -20.90 10.16 -9.43
CA ILE A 8 -19.77 9.25 -9.32
C ILE A 8 -19.32 8.89 -10.73
N THR A 9 -18.06 9.19 -11.06
CA THR A 9 -17.52 8.96 -12.39
C THR A 9 -16.29 8.07 -12.29
N LEU A 10 -16.26 7.03 -13.12
CA LEU A 10 -15.09 6.19 -13.32
C LEU A 10 -14.34 6.70 -14.55
N TYR A 11 -13.06 7.00 -14.41
CA TYR A 11 -12.19 7.32 -15.55
C TYR A 11 -10.83 6.66 -15.38
N ALA A 12 -10.14 6.47 -16.52
CA ALA A 12 -8.74 6.07 -16.53
C ALA A 12 -7.87 7.30 -16.80
N THR A 13 -6.75 7.41 -16.10
CA THR A 13 -5.73 8.44 -16.37
C THR A 13 -4.34 7.85 -16.21
N VAL A 14 -3.34 8.49 -16.78
CA VAL A 14 -1.94 8.10 -16.64
C VAL A 14 -1.23 9.15 -15.81
N ALA A 15 -0.54 8.73 -14.75
CA ALA A 15 0.18 9.64 -13.86
C ALA A 15 1.58 9.11 -13.55
N THR A 16 2.50 10.02 -13.26
CA THR A 16 3.87 9.67 -12.88
C THR A 16 3.97 9.59 -11.36
N THR A 17 4.50 8.50 -10.83
CA THR A 17 4.80 8.37 -9.41
C THR A 17 5.99 9.25 -9.01
N LYS A 18 5.87 9.96 -7.88
CA LYS A 18 6.87 10.95 -7.45
C LYS A 18 7.45 10.69 -6.08
N LYS A 19 6.62 10.23 -5.13
CA LYS A 19 7.05 10.05 -3.75
C LYS A 19 6.40 8.82 -3.15
N LEU A 20 7.21 8.01 -2.49
CA LEU A 20 6.74 6.95 -1.61
C LEU A 20 6.64 7.51 -0.19
N ILE A 21 5.55 7.21 0.48
CA ILE A 21 5.22 7.76 1.78
C ILE A 21 5.00 6.58 2.72
N ALA A 22 5.94 6.36 3.65
CA ALA A 22 5.70 5.48 4.78
C ALA A 22 4.49 6.00 5.57
N SER A 23 3.58 5.11 5.94
CA SER A 23 2.57 5.49 6.93
C SER A 23 3.22 5.60 8.30
N GLN A 24 2.54 6.22 9.27
CA GLN A 24 2.98 6.20 10.67
C GLN A 24 3.08 4.79 11.28
N PHE A 25 2.60 3.77 10.56
CA PHE A 25 2.66 2.36 10.93
C PHE A 25 3.53 1.54 9.97
N GLY A 26 4.33 2.20 9.12
CA GLY A 26 5.23 1.56 8.17
C GLY A 26 4.64 1.33 6.77
N TRP A 27 5.34 0.51 6.00
CA TRP A 27 5.07 0.17 4.60
C TRP A 27 4.27 -1.15 4.42
N TYR A 28 4.03 -1.88 5.51
CA TYR A 28 3.18 -3.07 5.58
C TYR A 28 2.26 -3.01 6.81
N TYR A 29 1.37 -3.99 6.92
CA TYR A 29 0.57 -4.19 8.13
C TYR A 29 0.33 -5.69 8.38
N GLN A 30 0.22 -6.08 9.66
CA GLN A 30 -0.23 -7.41 10.06
C GLN A 30 -1.71 -7.57 9.68
N ALA A 31 -1.99 -8.53 8.81
CA ALA A 31 -3.28 -8.74 8.17
C ALA A 31 -4.01 -9.95 8.75
N CYS A 32 -5.34 -9.92 8.63
CA CYS A 32 -6.17 -11.10 8.89
C CYS A 32 -6.13 -12.06 7.70
N HIS A 33 -6.04 -13.36 7.97
CA HIS A 33 -6.16 -14.40 6.93
C HIS A 33 -7.58 -14.48 6.34
N GLN A 34 -8.59 -14.10 7.12
CA GLN A 34 -10.00 -14.32 6.78
C GLN A 34 -10.69 -13.07 6.21
N CYS A 35 -10.06 -11.88 6.31
CA CYS A 35 -10.65 -10.65 5.78
C CYS A 35 -9.58 -9.62 5.37
N PRO A 36 -9.97 -8.52 4.69
CA PRO A 36 -9.01 -7.49 4.27
C PRO A 36 -8.44 -6.63 5.41
N LYS A 37 -9.00 -6.74 6.63
CA LYS A 37 -8.62 -5.89 7.77
C LYS A 37 -7.28 -6.28 8.38
N ALA A 38 -6.71 -5.33 9.14
CA ALA A 38 -5.56 -5.60 9.97
C ALA A 38 -5.93 -6.52 11.15
N ALA A 39 -5.00 -7.39 11.53
CA ALA A 39 -5.03 -8.13 12.77
C ALA A 39 -4.01 -7.51 13.75
N ARG A 40 -4.33 -7.50 15.04
CA ARG A 40 -3.50 -6.87 16.09
C ARG A 40 -3.24 -7.84 17.23
N GLY A 41 -2.15 -7.60 17.95
CA GLY A 41 -1.68 -8.42 19.07
C GLY A 41 -0.15 -8.52 19.02
N ASP A 42 0.48 -8.74 20.17
CA ASP A 42 1.94 -8.90 20.26
C ASP A 42 2.36 -10.37 20.07
N ILE A 43 1.47 -11.30 20.45
CA ILE A 43 1.65 -12.73 20.29
C ILE A 43 0.39 -13.34 19.69
N THR A 44 0.55 -14.46 18.97
CA THR A 44 -0.56 -15.23 18.41
C THR A 44 -1.49 -15.75 19.52
N PRO A 45 -2.81 -15.81 19.29
CA PRO A 45 -3.48 -15.44 18.04
C PRO A 45 -3.72 -13.92 17.92
N PHE A 46 -3.53 -13.39 16.71
CA PHE A 46 -3.85 -12.00 16.40
C PHE A 46 -5.35 -11.84 16.16
N LEU A 47 -5.95 -10.77 16.71
CA LEU A 47 -7.38 -10.48 16.58
C LEU A 47 -7.60 -9.31 15.62
N CYS A 48 -8.46 -9.50 14.62
CA CYS A 48 -8.92 -8.41 13.77
C CYS A 48 -10.23 -7.78 14.27
N GLU A 49 -10.55 -6.58 13.79
CA GLU A 49 -11.76 -5.84 14.19
C GLU A 49 -13.08 -6.54 13.83
N THR A 50 -13.08 -7.58 12.99
CA THR A 50 -14.27 -8.40 12.72
C THR A 50 -14.38 -9.63 13.62
N GLY A 51 -13.46 -9.82 14.57
CA GLY A 51 -13.50 -10.93 15.53
C GLY A 51 -12.83 -12.22 15.06
N HIS A 52 -12.15 -12.22 13.91
CA HIS A 52 -11.40 -13.40 13.45
C HIS A 52 -10.03 -13.48 14.12
N PHE A 53 -9.63 -14.70 14.48
CA PHE A 53 -8.29 -15.04 14.95
C PHE A 53 -7.36 -15.39 13.79
N THR A 54 -6.09 -15.05 13.94
CA THR A 54 -5.01 -15.34 13.00
C THR A 54 -3.84 -15.94 13.78
N GLU A 55 -3.56 -17.22 13.53
CA GLU A 55 -2.60 -18.03 14.30
C GLU A 55 -1.14 -17.87 13.87
N SER A 56 -0.88 -17.10 12.81
CA SER A 56 0.46 -16.88 12.27
C SER A 56 0.63 -15.44 11.79
N GLU A 57 1.88 -15.00 11.68
CA GLU A 57 2.20 -13.71 11.07
C GLU A 57 1.77 -13.71 9.59
N MET A 58 1.19 -12.60 9.16
CA MET A 58 0.77 -12.38 7.78
C MET A 58 0.87 -10.90 7.49
N PHE A 59 1.94 -10.49 6.81
CA PHE A 59 2.10 -9.10 6.44
C PHE A 59 1.63 -8.85 5.01
N ARG A 60 0.97 -7.71 4.80
CA ARG A 60 0.53 -7.23 3.49
C ARG A 60 1.06 -5.83 3.20
N TYR A 61 1.45 -5.56 1.95
CA TYR A 61 1.90 -4.21 1.57
C TYR A 61 0.78 -3.18 1.69
N LYS A 62 1.16 -1.97 2.09
CA LYS A 62 0.30 -0.79 2.09
C LYS A 62 1.14 0.46 1.85
N ILE A 63 1.41 0.74 0.58
CA ILE A 63 2.31 1.82 0.18
C ILE A 63 1.49 3.04 -0.22
N LYS A 64 1.61 4.15 0.53
CA LYS A 64 1.07 5.43 0.08
C LYS A 64 2.03 6.00 -0.96
N ILE A 65 1.47 6.39 -2.10
CA ILE A 65 2.23 6.94 -3.22
C ILE A 65 1.63 8.27 -3.64
N GLU A 66 2.47 9.28 -3.80
CA GLU A 66 2.10 10.53 -4.44
C GLU A 66 2.41 10.44 -5.93
N VAL A 67 1.43 10.80 -6.75
CA VAL A 67 1.55 10.82 -8.20
C VAL A 67 1.27 12.22 -8.72
N TYR A 68 1.86 12.53 -9.86
CA TYR A 68 1.75 13.81 -10.54
C TYR A 68 1.07 13.64 -11.90
N HIS A 69 0.04 14.45 -12.14
CA HIS A 69 -0.67 14.51 -13.41
C HIS A 69 -1.10 15.95 -13.71
N ALA A 70 -0.74 16.46 -14.88
CA ALA A 70 -1.16 17.78 -15.39
C ALA A 70 -1.02 18.94 -14.38
N GLY A 71 0.14 19.08 -13.73
CA GLY A 71 0.39 20.16 -12.78
C GLY A 71 -0.11 19.91 -11.36
N LYS A 72 -0.70 18.73 -11.08
CA LYS A 72 -1.32 18.42 -9.80
C LYS A 72 -0.76 17.15 -9.20
N CYS A 73 -0.58 17.17 -7.88
CA CYS A 73 -0.28 15.97 -7.10
C CYS A 73 -1.57 15.38 -6.52
N CYS A 74 -1.65 14.05 -6.50
CA CYS A 74 -2.67 13.30 -5.77
C CYS A 74 -2.05 12.07 -5.13
N LYS A 75 -2.72 11.54 -4.08
CA LYS A 75 -2.20 10.42 -3.29
C LYS A 75 -3.06 9.18 -3.52
N PHE A 76 -2.40 8.06 -3.75
CA PHE A 76 -3.01 6.73 -3.87
C PHE A 76 -2.38 5.77 -2.87
N VAL A 77 -2.97 4.58 -2.76
CA VAL A 77 -2.39 3.46 -2.01
C VAL A 77 -2.20 2.29 -2.97
N PHE A 78 -1.00 1.76 -3.04
CA PHE A 78 -0.73 0.45 -3.63
C PHE A 78 -0.89 -0.59 -2.55
N TRP A 79 -1.77 -1.54 -2.81
CA TRP A 79 -2.06 -2.63 -1.89
C TRP A 79 -1.20 -3.84 -2.24
N ASP A 80 -1.29 -4.85 -1.39
CA ASP A 80 -0.52 -6.07 -1.45
C ASP A 80 -0.45 -6.71 -2.83
N LYS A 81 -1.57 -6.75 -3.55
CA LYS A 81 -1.64 -7.35 -4.88
C LYS A 81 -0.78 -6.59 -5.88
N GLU A 82 -0.94 -5.27 -5.97
CA GLU A 82 -0.16 -4.45 -6.90
C GLU A 82 1.32 -4.51 -6.55
N CYS A 83 1.66 -4.37 -5.26
CA CYS A 83 3.06 -4.43 -4.82
C CYS A 83 3.71 -5.79 -5.08
N SER A 84 3.05 -6.90 -4.73
CA SER A 84 3.60 -8.24 -4.95
C SER A 84 3.76 -8.57 -6.44
N GLN A 85 2.86 -8.07 -7.29
CA GLN A 85 2.98 -8.23 -8.75
C GLN A 85 4.18 -7.47 -9.33
N PHE A 86 4.45 -6.26 -8.83
CA PHE A 86 5.59 -5.47 -9.29
C PHE A 86 6.93 -5.97 -8.73
N LEU A 87 6.97 -6.38 -7.46
CA LEU A 87 8.20 -6.76 -6.76
C LEU A 87 8.55 -8.25 -6.91
N GLY A 88 7.57 -9.10 -7.22
CA GLY A 88 7.73 -10.55 -7.28
C GLY A 88 7.89 -11.24 -5.92
N VAL A 89 7.76 -10.51 -4.81
CA VAL A 89 7.89 -11.03 -3.44
C VAL A 89 6.79 -10.49 -2.54
N SER A 90 6.34 -11.30 -1.58
CA SER A 90 5.34 -10.90 -0.59
C SER A 90 5.92 -9.95 0.47
N ALA A 91 5.05 -9.22 1.20
CA ALA A 91 5.50 -8.29 2.23
C ALA A 91 6.21 -9.00 3.40
N ILE A 92 5.76 -10.21 3.77
CA ILE A 92 6.42 -11.01 4.82
C ILE A 92 7.83 -11.40 4.39
N GLN A 93 8.02 -11.94 3.18
CA GLN A 93 9.35 -12.27 2.66
C GLN A 93 10.27 -11.04 2.64
N LYS A 94 9.73 -9.88 2.22
CA LYS A 94 10.53 -8.66 2.18
C LYS A 94 10.91 -8.15 3.58
N ARG A 95 10.00 -8.26 4.55
CA ARG A 95 10.26 -7.92 5.95
C ARG A 95 11.32 -8.83 6.54
N ASP A 96 11.20 -10.14 6.34
CA ASP A 96 12.12 -11.13 6.90
C ASP A 96 13.55 -10.89 6.38
N THR A 97 13.71 -10.60 5.09
CA THR A 97 15.02 -10.21 4.52
C THR A 97 15.56 -8.93 5.17
N MET A 98 14.72 -7.93 5.42
CA MET A 98 15.17 -6.70 6.08
C MET A 98 15.63 -6.95 7.52
N ILE A 99 14.93 -7.80 8.26
CA ILE A 99 15.31 -8.19 9.63
C ILE A 99 16.65 -8.93 9.61
N GLU A 100 16.86 -9.84 8.66
CA GLU A 100 18.15 -10.53 8.44
C GLU A 100 19.29 -9.54 8.16
N ASP A 101 19.01 -8.47 7.43
CA ASP A 101 19.94 -7.37 7.16
C ASP A 101 20.11 -6.39 8.35
N GLY A 102 19.45 -6.65 9.49
CA GLY A 102 19.53 -5.84 10.71
C GLY A 102 18.58 -4.63 10.75
N ILE A 103 17.60 -4.59 9.85
CA ILE A 103 16.59 -3.52 9.75
C ILE A 103 15.25 -4.04 10.25
N ASP A 104 14.92 -3.74 11.51
CA ASP A 104 13.65 -4.14 12.16
C ASP A 104 12.67 -2.96 12.36
N ASP A 105 13.06 -1.71 12.04
CA ASP A 105 12.13 -0.58 12.11
C ASP A 105 11.13 -0.65 10.94
N PRO A 106 9.81 -0.83 11.20
CA PRO A 106 8.80 -0.84 10.15
C PRO A 106 8.66 0.49 9.41
N LEU A 107 9.18 1.59 9.97
CA LEU A 107 9.23 2.91 9.31
C LEU A 107 10.41 3.03 8.34
N GLU A 108 11.42 2.16 8.46
CA GLU A 108 12.51 2.11 7.51
C GLU A 108 12.03 1.53 6.19
N PHE A 109 12.17 2.31 5.13
CA PHE A 109 11.54 2.03 3.85
C PHE A 109 12.46 1.18 2.99
N PRO A 110 12.03 0.01 2.49
CA PRO A 110 12.90 -0.85 1.71
C PRO A 110 13.29 -0.20 0.37
N LEU A 111 14.59 -0.16 0.09
CA LEU A 111 15.13 0.33 -1.19
C LEU A 111 14.53 -0.39 -2.41
N ALA A 112 14.11 -1.66 -2.26
CA ALA A 112 13.44 -2.41 -3.31
C ALA A 112 12.13 -1.74 -3.79
N LEU A 113 11.50 -0.91 -2.95
CA LEU A 113 10.31 -0.17 -3.31
C LEU A 113 10.60 1.05 -4.19
N ASP A 114 11.86 1.48 -4.32
CA ASP A 114 12.24 2.60 -5.20
C ASP A 114 11.94 2.32 -6.67
N VAL A 115 11.73 1.05 -7.05
CA VAL A 115 11.19 0.65 -8.36
C VAL A 115 9.89 1.36 -8.70
N PHE A 116 9.12 1.77 -7.67
CA PHE A 116 7.87 2.51 -7.86
C PHE A 116 8.07 3.99 -8.15
N LEU A 117 9.27 4.55 -8.07
CA LEU A 117 9.52 5.97 -8.34
C LEU A 117 9.71 6.23 -9.84
N GLY A 118 9.13 7.33 -10.33
CA GLY A 118 9.26 7.74 -11.73
C GLY A 118 8.47 6.90 -12.74
N LEU A 119 7.70 5.91 -12.28
CA LEU A 119 6.86 5.08 -13.14
C LEU A 119 5.70 5.87 -13.69
N GLU A 120 5.44 5.68 -14.98
CA GLU A 120 4.21 6.12 -15.63
C GLU A 120 3.17 4.99 -15.54
N ILE A 121 2.12 5.20 -14.75
CA ILE A 121 1.13 4.16 -14.42
C ILE A 121 -0.26 4.62 -14.83
N ALA A 122 -1.04 3.68 -15.39
CA ALA A 122 -2.46 3.88 -15.65
C ALA A 122 -3.29 3.61 -14.37
N PHE A 123 -4.05 4.61 -13.93
CA PHE A 123 -4.93 4.53 -12.77
C PHE A 123 -6.39 4.51 -13.23
N LYS A 124 -7.17 3.55 -12.72
CA LYS A 124 -8.64 3.62 -12.73
C LYS A 124 -9.09 4.37 -11.49
N VAL A 125 -9.66 5.56 -11.67
CA VAL A 125 -10.05 6.45 -10.59
C VAL A 125 -11.57 6.48 -10.49
N LYS A 126 -12.08 6.29 -9.26
CA LYS A 126 -13.48 6.55 -8.92
C LYS A 126 -13.56 7.93 -8.27
N TRP A 127 -14.06 8.89 -9.02
CA TRP A 127 -14.28 10.24 -8.54
C TRP A 127 -15.62 10.34 -7.81
N HIS A 128 -15.57 10.90 -6.60
CA HIS A 128 -16.73 11.27 -5.83
C HIS A 128 -16.86 12.80 -5.87
N PRO A 129 -18.02 13.35 -6.28
CA PRO A 129 -18.28 14.79 -6.16
C PRO A 129 -18.10 15.25 -4.71
N GLN A 130 -17.52 16.44 -4.51
CA GLN A 130 -17.47 17.12 -3.21
C GLN A 130 -18.81 17.76 -2.87
#